data_AF-U2KSV2-F1
#
_entry.id   AF-U2KSV2-F1
#
_cell.length_a   1.000
_cell.length_b   1.000
_cell.length_c   1.000
_cell.angle_alpha   90.00
_cell.angle_beta   90.00
_cell.angle_gamma   90.00
#
_symmetry.space_group_name_H-M   'P 1'
#
loop_
_entity.id
_entity.type
_entity.pdbx_description
1 polymer ?
#
loop_
_entity_poly.entity_id
_entity_poly.type
_entity_poly.pdbx_seq_one_letter_code
_entity_poly.pdbx_strand_id
1 'polypeptide(L)'
;MKGETWMKKLSPKELAWVRKFEEINHRKPTTRERRAAFAQRKKALRKKRAGLSNTSKVLITVLIFTLLVGLTILVLQLRDDKKELAQSRKEAQLTKKDGSSSKSGASSGSTSSSISRKDSENSSSSSSEVYSQERKSKYWNSDKAASLADFIDYWGQKMNQPDYKEISVDLPVYWKDGSELSRDETIVDGYEYWYGDNKVHRYIFVIDSTGKGKVLYSQDNSGSKYTVTETDNIALKNGFDKIIKGAKF
;
A
#
# COMPACT_ATOMS: atom_id res chain seq x y z
N MET A 1 -40.72 9.07 22.20
CA MET A 1 -39.57 8.56 21.42
C MET A 1 -38.59 9.71 21.15
N LYS A 2 -37.27 9.52 21.31
CA LYS A 2 -36.24 10.55 21.02
C LYS A 2 -35.33 10.10 19.87
N GLY A 3 -35.81 10.25 18.64
CA GLY A 3 -35.05 10.00 17.41
C GLY A 3 -34.78 11.29 16.61
N GLU A 4 -33.96 11.17 15.56
CA GLU A 4 -33.97 12.04 14.36
C GLU A 4 -33.38 13.46 14.39
N THR A 5 -32.66 13.89 15.44
CA THR A 5 -31.95 15.19 15.39
C THR A 5 -30.51 15.12 14.86
N TRP A 6 -29.86 13.95 14.85
CA TRP A 6 -28.46 13.84 14.47
C TRP A 6 -28.21 13.73 12.95
N MET A 7 -29.16 13.18 12.17
CA MET A 7 -28.98 13.03 10.71
C MET A 7 -28.95 14.36 9.95
N LYS A 8 -29.63 15.40 10.46
CA LYS A 8 -29.66 16.75 9.85
C LYS A 8 -28.32 17.50 9.87
N LYS A 9 -27.26 16.93 10.46
CA LYS A 9 -25.90 17.50 10.52
C LYS A 9 -24.84 16.75 9.70
N LEU A 10 -25.20 15.67 8.98
CA LEU A 10 -24.25 14.94 8.13
C LEU A 10 -24.27 15.48 6.71
N SER A 11 -23.10 15.65 6.11
CA SER A 11 -22.97 15.96 4.69
C SER A 11 -23.46 14.78 3.82
N PRO A 12 -23.83 15.02 2.55
CA PRO A 12 -24.27 13.94 1.65
C PRO A 12 -23.28 12.78 1.51
N LYS A 13 -21.97 13.05 1.64
CA LYS A 13 -20.92 12.03 1.59
C LYS A 13 -20.83 11.21 2.88
N GLU A 14 -21.12 11.83 4.03
CA GLU A 14 -21.23 11.13 5.30
C GLU A 14 -22.48 10.26 5.36
N LEU A 15 -23.61 10.73 4.84
CA LEU A 15 -24.84 9.93 4.67
C LEU A 15 -24.62 8.71 3.76
N ALA A 16 -23.95 8.88 2.62
CA ALA A 16 -23.64 7.77 1.71
C ALA A 16 -22.74 6.71 2.39
N TRP A 17 -21.73 7.13 3.15
CA TRP A 17 -20.87 6.22 3.91
C TRP A 17 -21.63 5.53 5.06
N VAL A 18 -22.47 6.25 5.81
CA VAL A 18 -23.29 5.66 6.89
C VAL A 18 -24.26 4.63 6.34
N ARG A 19 -24.97 4.93 5.24
CA ARG A 19 -25.89 3.99 4.59
C ARG A 19 -25.18 2.71 4.14
N LYS A 20 -24.00 2.85 3.53
CA LYS A 20 -23.20 1.71 3.07
C LYS A 20 -22.57 0.92 4.22
N PHE A 21 -22.21 1.58 5.31
CA PHE A 21 -21.77 0.92 6.54
C PHE A 21 -22.90 0.10 7.16
N GLU A 22 -24.11 0.65 7.22
CA GLU A 22 -25.32 -0.02 7.73
C GLU A 22 -25.72 -1.22 6.85
N GLU A 23 -25.61 -1.09 5.52
CA GLU A 23 -25.81 -2.17 4.55
C GLU A 23 -24.86 -3.35 4.76
N ILE A 24 -23.56 -3.08 4.98
CA ILE A 24 -22.51 -4.12 5.11
C ILE A 24 -22.47 -4.77 6.50
N ASN A 25 -22.71 -3.98 7.56
CA ASN A 25 -22.50 -4.44 8.94
C ASN A 25 -23.80 -4.72 9.70
N HIS A 26 -24.96 -4.47 9.08
CA HIS A 26 -26.31 -4.58 9.68
C HIS A 26 -26.49 -3.81 11.00
N ARG A 27 -25.60 -2.85 11.30
CA ARG A 27 -25.61 -2.00 12.49
C ARG A 27 -25.20 -0.58 12.14
N LYS A 28 -25.62 0.37 12.97
CA LYS A 28 -25.24 1.78 12.82
C LYS A 28 -23.76 1.97 13.15
N PRO A 29 -23.01 2.81 12.40
CA PRO A 29 -21.63 3.12 12.71
C PRO A 29 -21.53 3.94 13.99
N THR A 30 -20.60 3.54 14.86
CA THR A 30 -20.27 4.27 16.08
C THR A 30 -19.69 5.65 15.76
N THR A 31 -19.72 6.55 16.74
CA THR A 31 -19.09 7.87 16.61
C THR A 31 -17.57 7.78 16.40
N ARG A 32 -16.91 6.71 16.88
CA ARG A 32 -15.48 6.46 16.63
C ARG A 32 -15.22 6.10 15.17
N GLU A 33 -16.01 5.20 14.60
CA GLU A 33 -15.91 4.75 13.20
C GLU A 33 -16.18 5.91 12.23
N ARG A 34 -17.25 6.70 12.45
CA ARG A 34 -17.52 7.92 11.65
C ARG A 34 -16.38 8.93 11.70
N ARG A 35 -15.84 9.23 12.89
CA ARG A 35 -14.73 10.18 13.03
C ARG A 35 -13.47 9.69 12.31
N ALA A 36 -13.17 8.38 12.37
CA ALA A 36 -12.05 7.79 11.66
C ALA A 36 -12.20 7.93 10.13
N ALA A 37 -13.37 7.57 9.58
CA ALA A 37 -13.64 7.65 8.15
C ALA A 37 -13.51 9.07 7.57
N PHE A 38 -13.97 10.10 8.31
CA PHE A 38 -14.02 11.48 7.80
C PHE A 38 -12.83 12.37 8.21
N ALA A 39 -12.00 11.96 9.17
CA ALA A 39 -10.78 12.70 9.53
C ALA A 39 -9.76 12.78 8.38
N GLN A 40 -9.71 11.78 7.49
CA GLN A 40 -8.65 11.65 6.48
C GLN A 40 -8.73 12.66 5.34
N ARG A 41 -9.90 13.26 5.05
CA ARG A 41 -10.08 14.14 3.89
C ARG A 41 -9.25 15.44 3.98
N LYS A 42 -8.96 15.95 5.19
CA LYS A 42 -8.09 17.12 5.38
C LYS A 42 -6.59 16.81 5.18
N LYS A 43 -6.15 15.55 5.38
CA LYS A 43 -4.75 15.14 5.15
C LYS A 43 -4.47 14.76 3.68
N ALA A 44 -5.39 14.07 3.01
CA ALA A 44 -5.22 13.68 1.60
C ALA A 44 -5.02 14.87 0.64
N LEU A 45 -5.75 15.97 0.85
CA LEU A 45 -5.60 17.22 0.08
C LEU A 45 -4.26 17.94 0.34
N ARG A 46 -3.64 17.75 1.52
CA ARG A 46 -2.28 18.24 1.79
C ARG A 46 -1.22 17.38 1.11
N LYS A 47 -1.37 16.04 1.09
CA LYS A 47 -0.38 15.14 0.48
C LYS A 47 -0.25 15.35 -1.04
N LYS A 48 -1.34 15.65 -1.75
CA LYS A 48 -1.31 16.04 -3.19
C LYS A 48 -0.58 17.35 -3.51
N ARG A 49 -0.21 18.18 -2.53
CA ARG A 49 0.61 19.41 -2.70
C ARG A 49 2.00 19.34 -2.07
N ALA A 50 2.35 18.21 -1.42
CA ALA A 50 3.58 18.07 -0.63
C ALA A 50 4.56 17.03 -1.21
N GLY A 51 4.52 16.82 -2.53
CA GLY A 51 5.34 15.83 -3.26
C GLY A 51 6.55 16.42 -3.97
N LEU A 52 7.33 17.27 -3.30
CA LEU A 52 8.64 17.73 -3.77
C LEU A 52 9.55 17.87 -2.54
N SER A 53 10.55 17.01 -2.43
CA SER A 53 11.51 17.05 -1.31
C SER A 53 12.30 18.35 -1.33
N ASN A 54 12.89 18.75 -0.20
CA ASN A 54 13.69 19.96 -0.15
C ASN A 54 14.91 19.87 -1.07
N THR A 55 15.49 18.68 -1.24
CA THR A 55 16.53 18.41 -2.24
C THR A 55 16.03 18.58 -3.67
N SER A 56 14.87 18.02 -4.05
CA SER A 56 14.29 18.22 -5.39
C SER A 56 13.94 19.68 -5.67
N LYS A 57 13.48 20.44 -4.67
CA LYS A 57 13.24 21.89 -4.82
C LYS A 57 14.53 22.64 -5.14
N VAL A 58 15.60 22.39 -4.36
CA VAL A 58 16.92 23.00 -4.60
C VAL A 58 17.45 22.64 -5.99
N LEU A 59 17.37 21.37 -6.38
CA LEU A 59 17.81 20.89 -7.70
C LEU A 59 17.03 21.56 -8.85
N ILE A 60 15.71 21.69 -8.72
CA ILE A 60 14.87 22.38 -9.71
C ILE A 60 15.18 23.88 -9.76
N THR A 61 15.39 24.55 -8.61
CA THR A 61 15.78 25.97 -8.62
C THR A 61 17.15 26.20 -9.24
N VAL A 62 18.11 25.31 -9.00
CA VAL A 62 19.45 25.38 -9.63
C VAL A 62 19.34 25.15 -11.14
N LEU A 63 18.58 24.14 -11.59
CA LEU A 63 18.35 23.88 -13.01
C LEU A 63 17.65 25.03 -13.75
N ILE A 64 16.67 25.69 -13.11
CA ILE A 64 16.02 26.87 -13.68
C ILE A 64 17.01 28.04 -13.75
N PHE A 65 17.83 28.26 -12.72
CA PHE A 65 18.79 29.36 -12.70
C PHE A 65 19.91 29.16 -13.73
N THR A 66 20.44 27.95 -13.90
CA THR A 66 21.45 27.66 -14.94
C THR A 66 20.87 27.80 -16.36
N LEU A 67 19.63 27.37 -16.59
CA LEU A 67 18.93 27.61 -17.86
C LEU A 67 18.75 29.11 -18.14
N LEU A 68 18.33 29.90 -17.16
CA LEU A 68 18.16 31.35 -17.32
C LEU A 68 19.49 32.05 -17.61
N VAL A 69 20.56 31.75 -16.86
CA VAL A 69 21.89 32.32 -17.11
C VAL A 69 22.41 31.92 -18.49
N GLY A 70 22.30 30.64 -18.87
CA GLY A 70 22.66 30.16 -20.21
C GLY A 70 21.88 30.87 -21.31
N LEU A 71 20.57 31.08 -21.13
CA LEU A 71 19.74 31.82 -22.07
C LEU A 71 20.17 33.30 -22.18
N THR A 72 20.55 33.96 -21.07
CA THR A 72 21.04 35.34 -21.12
C THR A 72 22.37 35.48 -21.84
N ILE A 73 23.31 34.54 -21.66
CA ILE A 73 24.59 34.52 -22.37
C ILE A 73 24.35 34.27 -23.87
N LEU A 74 23.48 33.31 -24.21
CA LEU A 74 23.11 33.03 -25.60
C LEU A 74 22.41 34.24 -26.27
N VAL A 75 21.53 34.96 -25.56
CA VAL A 75 20.88 36.17 -26.06
C VAL A 75 21.87 37.34 -26.23
N LEU A 76 22.94 37.40 -25.44
CA LEU A 76 24.02 38.37 -25.64
C LEU A 76 24.87 38.02 -26.87
N GLN A 77 25.30 36.76 -27.01
CA GLN A 77 26.01 36.29 -28.22
C GLN A 77 25.18 36.54 -29.49
N LEU A 78 23.91 36.14 -29.49
CA LEU A 78 22.97 36.39 -30.61
C LEU A 78 22.69 37.89 -30.88
N ARG A 79 22.99 38.79 -29.93
CA ARG A 79 22.90 40.25 -30.14
C ARG A 79 24.14 40.81 -30.81
N ASP A 80 25.31 40.25 -30.52
CA ASP A 80 26.55 40.64 -31.17
C ASP A 80 26.64 40.00 -32.57
N ASP A 81 26.26 38.72 -32.71
CA ASP A 81 26.03 38.06 -34.00
C ASP A 81 25.04 38.86 -34.88
N LYS A 82 23.97 39.43 -34.30
CA LYS A 82 23.02 40.28 -35.04
C LYS A 82 23.61 41.60 -35.52
N LYS A 83 24.58 42.18 -34.81
CA LYS A 83 25.27 43.40 -35.24
C LYS A 83 26.22 43.09 -36.39
N GLU A 84 26.92 41.96 -36.33
CA GLU A 84 27.83 41.51 -37.38
C GLU A 84 27.07 41.02 -38.63
N LEU A 85 25.96 40.30 -38.45
CA LEU A 85 25.07 39.86 -39.55
C LEU A 85 24.37 41.02 -40.26
N ALA A 86 24.11 42.14 -39.56
CA ALA A 86 23.55 43.34 -40.19
C ALA A 86 24.52 44.01 -41.18
N GLN A 87 25.83 43.76 -41.03
CA GLN A 87 26.87 44.34 -41.87
C GLN A 87 27.33 43.38 -42.98
N SER A 88 27.36 42.07 -42.72
CA SER A 88 27.70 41.04 -43.73
C SER A 88 26.56 40.73 -44.72
N ARG A 89 25.30 41.12 -44.45
CA ARG A 89 24.17 40.93 -45.39
C ARG A 89 24.20 41.83 -46.64
N LYS A 90 25.30 42.54 -46.90
CA LYS A 90 25.59 43.18 -48.20
C LYS A 90 26.50 42.34 -49.12
N GLU A 91 27.21 41.33 -48.61
CA GLU A 91 28.23 40.60 -49.37
C GLU A 91 28.14 39.08 -49.15
N ALA A 92 27.06 38.46 -49.63
CA ALA A 92 26.91 36.99 -49.62
C ALA A 92 26.02 36.48 -50.77
N GLN A 93 26.30 36.91 -52.01
CA GLN A 93 25.73 36.31 -53.21
C GLN A 93 26.83 35.59 -54.01
N LEU A 94 27.32 34.43 -53.54
CA LEU A 94 27.94 33.43 -54.41
C LEU A 94 28.01 32.02 -53.77
N THR A 95 27.51 31.02 -54.54
CA THR A 95 27.93 29.61 -54.61
C THR A 95 27.97 28.66 -53.39
N LYS A 96 27.12 27.62 -53.50
CA LYS A 96 27.24 26.26 -52.90
C LYS A 96 28.63 25.62 -53.08
N LYS A 97 28.93 24.54 -52.33
CA LYS A 97 28.96 23.12 -52.81
C LYS A 97 29.55 22.11 -51.78
N ASP A 98 28.90 20.95 -51.62
CA ASP A 98 29.29 19.57 -51.15
C ASP A 98 30.33 19.37 -50.00
N GLY A 99 30.38 18.27 -49.21
CA GLY A 99 29.55 17.06 -49.09
C GLY A 99 30.27 15.89 -48.34
N SER A 100 29.50 14.88 -47.90
CA SER A 100 29.89 13.45 -47.65
C SER A 100 30.62 12.96 -46.37
N SER A 101 30.09 11.83 -45.83
CA SER A 101 30.78 10.65 -45.19
C SER A 101 31.49 10.79 -43.82
N SER A 102 31.60 9.76 -42.94
CA SER A 102 31.07 8.37 -42.89
C SER A 102 31.43 7.62 -41.58
N LYS A 103 30.64 6.58 -41.18
CA LYS A 103 31.03 5.36 -40.39
C LYS A 103 31.60 5.59 -38.95
N SER A 104 31.73 4.63 -38.02
CA SER A 104 31.22 3.24 -37.80
C SER A 104 30.67 3.16 -36.33
N GLY A 105 30.35 2.04 -35.64
CA GLY A 105 30.35 0.60 -35.91
C GLY A 105 29.63 -0.18 -34.77
N ALA A 106 29.52 -1.52 -34.88
CA ALA A 106 28.82 -2.42 -33.94
C ALA A 106 29.65 -2.69 -32.63
N SER A 107 29.26 -3.49 -31.61
CA SER A 107 28.39 -4.69 -31.54
C SER A 107 28.06 -5.11 -30.08
N SER A 108 27.05 -5.99 -29.90
CA SER A 108 26.94 -7.10 -28.90
C SER A 108 27.12 -6.81 -27.38
N GLY A 109 26.39 -7.44 -26.45
CA GLY A 109 25.31 -8.44 -26.53
C GLY A 109 25.03 -9.10 -25.16
N SER A 110 23.77 -9.50 -24.96
CA SER A 110 23.25 -10.64 -24.15
C SER A 110 23.72 -10.98 -22.71
N THR A 111 22.69 -11.24 -21.87
CA THR A 111 22.51 -12.39 -20.92
C THR A 111 23.24 -12.42 -19.56
N SER A 112 22.77 -13.09 -18.48
CA SER A 112 21.42 -13.40 -17.94
C SER A 112 21.55 -14.21 -16.63
N SER A 113 20.59 -14.13 -15.69
CA SER A 113 20.46 -14.99 -14.47
C SER A 113 21.61 -14.84 -13.43
N SER A 114 21.56 -15.36 -12.18
CA SER A 114 20.68 -16.38 -11.58
C SER A 114 20.50 -16.25 -10.05
N ILE A 115 19.31 -16.64 -9.60
CA ILE A 115 18.92 -17.25 -8.31
C ILE A 115 20.05 -17.77 -7.41
N SER A 116 19.91 -17.60 -6.08
CA SER A 116 20.56 -18.41 -5.05
C SER A 116 19.63 -18.59 -3.86
N ARG A 117 19.32 -19.85 -3.51
CA ARG A 117 18.72 -20.22 -2.21
C ARG A 117 19.85 -20.51 -1.20
N LYS A 118 19.56 -20.42 0.09
CA LYS A 118 20.36 -21.07 1.13
C LYS A 118 19.50 -21.45 2.32
N ASP A 119 19.41 -22.75 2.57
CA ASP A 119 18.82 -23.33 3.76
C ASP A 119 19.89 -23.41 4.87
N SER A 120 19.45 -23.33 6.14
CA SER A 120 20.24 -23.84 7.27
C SER A 120 19.31 -24.23 8.41
N GLU A 121 19.40 -25.49 8.82
CA GLU A 121 18.56 -26.11 9.85
C GLU A 121 18.99 -25.72 11.27
N ASN A 122 18.06 -25.74 12.23
CA ASN A 122 18.37 -26.06 13.62
C ASN A 122 17.14 -26.67 14.32
N SER A 123 17.32 -27.82 14.97
CA SER A 123 16.21 -28.69 15.37
C SER A 123 16.06 -28.83 16.89
N SER A 124 14.97 -28.27 17.44
CA SER A 124 14.40 -28.71 18.73
C SER A 124 12.89 -28.47 18.92
N SER A 125 12.21 -27.85 17.95
CA SER A 125 10.76 -27.52 17.98
C SER A 125 9.88 -28.52 17.20
N SER A 126 10.50 -29.58 16.66
CA SER A 126 9.99 -30.40 15.56
C SER A 126 8.54 -30.88 15.72
N SER A 127 8.18 -31.50 16.86
CA SER A 127 6.83 -32.07 17.03
C SER A 127 5.72 -31.02 17.00
N SER A 128 5.92 -29.83 17.56
CA SER A 128 4.89 -28.77 17.56
C SER A 128 4.78 -28.04 16.24
N GLU A 129 5.90 -27.85 15.53
CA GLU A 129 5.91 -27.19 14.22
C GLU A 129 5.34 -28.09 13.14
N VAL A 130 5.77 -29.36 13.06
CA VAL A 130 5.22 -30.35 12.12
C VAL A 130 3.70 -30.48 12.32
N TYR A 131 3.24 -30.59 13.56
CA TYR A 131 1.81 -30.69 13.88
C TYR A 131 1.01 -29.44 13.49
N SER A 132 1.59 -28.25 13.69
CA SER A 132 0.95 -26.99 13.29
C SER A 132 0.88 -26.84 11.77
N GLN A 133 1.91 -27.27 11.04
CA GLN A 133 1.95 -27.26 9.57
C GLN A 133 1.02 -28.31 8.96
N GLU A 134 0.89 -29.50 9.56
CA GLU A 134 -0.09 -30.53 9.17
C GLU A 134 -1.53 -30.02 9.33
N ARG A 135 -1.86 -29.41 10.48
CA ARG A 135 -3.16 -28.76 10.69
C ARG A 135 -3.40 -27.61 9.70
N LYS A 136 -2.38 -26.78 9.44
CA LYS A 136 -2.46 -25.68 8.49
C LYS A 136 -2.77 -26.20 7.09
N SER A 137 -1.97 -27.13 6.57
CA SER A 137 -2.15 -27.71 5.23
C SER A 137 -3.49 -28.47 5.06
N LYS A 138 -4.06 -29.03 6.13
CA LYS A 138 -5.40 -29.64 6.09
C LYS A 138 -6.52 -28.67 5.70
N TYR A 139 -6.46 -27.43 6.20
CA TYR A 139 -7.54 -26.43 6.03
C TYR A 139 -7.14 -25.24 5.14
N TRP A 140 -5.84 -25.02 4.90
CA TRP A 140 -5.27 -23.84 4.25
C TRP A 140 -4.31 -24.22 3.12
N ASN A 141 -4.36 -23.48 2.02
CA ASN A 141 -3.49 -23.67 0.85
C ASN A 141 -3.28 -22.34 0.10
N SER A 142 -2.47 -22.35 -0.95
CA SER A 142 -2.16 -21.17 -1.77
C SER A 142 -3.39 -20.51 -2.39
N ASP A 143 -4.36 -21.29 -2.87
CA ASP A 143 -5.59 -20.77 -3.49
C ASP A 143 -6.45 -20.00 -2.47
N LYS A 144 -6.51 -20.49 -1.23
CA LYS A 144 -7.22 -19.81 -0.12
C LYS A 144 -6.46 -18.57 0.35
N ALA A 145 -5.13 -18.61 0.39
CA ALA A 145 -4.30 -17.44 0.71
C ALA A 145 -4.49 -16.33 -0.35
N ALA A 146 -4.43 -16.66 -1.64
CA ALA A 146 -4.72 -15.70 -2.72
C ALA A 146 -6.14 -15.13 -2.62
N SER A 147 -7.15 -16.00 -2.42
CA SER A 147 -8.55 -15.56 -2.23
C SER A 147 -8.74 -14.68 -0.99
N LEU A 148 -7.91 -14.84 0.04
CA LEU A 148 -7.89 -13.97 1.22
C LEU A 148 -7.23 -12.62 0.94
N ALA A 149 -6.11 -12.60 0.22
CA ALA A 149 -5.47 -11.35 -0.21
C ALA A 149 -6.42 -10.50 -1.06
N ASP A 150 -7.05 -11.10 -2.09
CA ASP A 150 -8.03 -10.43 -2.96
C ASP A 150 -9.24 -9.91 -2.15
N PHE A 151 -9.76 -10.72 -1.21
CA PHE A 151 -10.83 -10.32 -0.31
C PHE A 151 -10.44 -9.14 0.59
N ILE A 152 -9.23 -9.15 1.16
CA ILE A 152 -8.75 -8.11 2.08
C ILE A 152 -8.50 -6.79 1.35
N ASP A 153 -7.94 -6.83 0.14
CA ASP A 153 -7.78 -5.63 -0.70
C ASP A 153 -9.14 -5.06 -1.13
N TYR A 154 -10.08 -5.91 -1.55
CA TYR A 154 -11.45 -5.49 -1.86
C TYR A 154 -12.15 -4.87 -0.63
N TRP A 155 -12.11 -5.56 0.51
CA TRP A 155 -12.76 -5.12 1.75
C TRP A 155 -12.13 -3.82 2.29
N GLY A 156 -10.80 -3.73 2.30
CA GLY A 156 -10.06 -2.54 2.70
C GLY A 156 -10.45 -1.32 1.86
N GLN A 157 -10.50 -1.48 0.54
CA GLN A 157 -11.00 -0.43 -0.37
C GLN A 157 -12.44 0.00 -0.03
N LYS A 158 -13.38 -0.94 0.21
CA LYS A 158 -14.77 -0.59 0.59
C LYS A 158 -14.86 0.13 1.94
N MET A 159 -13.98 -0.21 2.88
CA MET A 159 -13.91 0.41 4.21
C MET A 159 -13.13 1.74 4.23
N ASN A 160 -12.62 2.20 3.08
CA ASN A 160 -11.75 3.36 2.95
C ASN A 160 -10.44 3.21 3.77
N GLN A 161 -9.95 1.98 3.83
CA GLN A 161 -8.69 1.52 4.42
C GLN A 161 -7.90 0.76 3.34
N PRO A 162 -7.46 1.43 2.25
CA PRO A 162 -6.72 0.78 1.17
C PRO A 162 -5.31 0.38 1.64
N ASP A 163 -4.65 -0.46 0.85
CA ASP A 163 -3.24 -0.83 1.05
C ASP A 163 -2.97 -1.64 2.33
N TYR A 164 -3.83 -2.61 2.66
CA TYR A 164 -3.46 -3.66 3.62
C TYR A 164 -2.19 -4.39 3.14
N LYS A 165 -1.41 -4.90 4.08
CA LYS A 165 -0.16 -5.63 3.83
C LYS A 165 -0.17 -6.94 4.59
N GLU A 166 0.11 -8.03 3.89
CA GLU A 166 0.35 -9.34 4.48
C GLU A 166 1.55 -9.26 5.44
N ILE A 167 1.49 -10.00 6.55
CA ILE A 167 2.51 -10.04 7.59
C ILE A 167 2.69 -11.47 8.12
N SER A 168 3.94 -11.84 8.39
CA SER A 168 4.24 -13.00 9.22
C SER A 168 3.81 -12.73 10.67
N VAL A 169 3.07 -13.67 11.26
CA VAL A 169 2.55 -13.55 12.64
C VAL A 169 3.49 -14.27 13.60
N ASP A 170 4.73 -13.78 13.66
CA ASP A 170 5.84 -14.47 14.35
C ASP A 170 5.94 -14.15 15.85
N LEU A 171 5.16 -13.18 16.34
CA LEU A 171 5.09 -12.87 17.77
C LEU A 171 3.96 -13.67 18.45
N PRO A 172 4.15 -14.11 19.70
CA PRO A 172 3.10 -14.74 20.50
C PRO A 172 1.79 -13.95 20.52
N VAL A 173 0.67 -14.65 20.39
CA VAL A 173 -0.68 -14.08 20.38
C VAL A 173 -1.36 -14.35 21.72
N TYR A 174 -1.82 -13.30 22.39
CA TYR A 174 -2.52 -13.36 23.68
C TYR A 174 -3.87 -12.67 23.59
N TRP A 175 -4.90 -13.26 24.18
CA TRP A 175 -6.19 -12.62 24.38
C TRP A 175 -6.09 -11.44 25.35
N LYS A 176 -7.08 -10.52 25.33
CA LYS A 176 -7.10 -9.35 26.24
C LYS A 176 -7.21 -9.71 27.74
N ASP A 177 -7.61 -10.93 28.08
CA ASP A 177 -7.60 -11.45 29.46
C ASP A 177 -6.21 -11.97 29.91
N GLY A 178 -5.25 -12.04 29.00
CA GLY A 178 -3.89 -12.52 29.26
C GLY A 178 -3.66 -14.01 28.96
N SER A 179 -4.69 -14.76 28.57
CA SER A 179 -4.52 -16.14 28.08
C SER A 179 -3.83 -16.18 26.72
N GLU A 180 -3.03 -17.21 26.46
CA GLU A 180 -2.37 -17.42 25.16
C GLU A 180 -3.36 -18.00 24.14
N LEU A 181 -3.15 -17.73 22.85
CA LEU A 181 -3.92 -18.38 21.78
C LEU A 181 -3.73 -19.91 21.88
N SER A 182 -4.80 -20.68 21.72
CA SER A 182 -4.71 -22.13 21.92
C SER A 182 -3.81 -22.77 20.85
N ARG A 183 -3.07 -23.83 21.22
CA ARG A 183 -2.39 -24.70 20.25
C ARG A 183 -3.37 -25.41 19.31
N ASP A 184 -4.67 -25.41 19.64
CA ASP A 184 -5.72 -25.88 18.75
C ASP A 184 -6.13 -24.88 17.65
N GLU A 185 -5.68 -23.64 17.76
CA GLU A 185 -6.03 -22.52 16.89
C GLU A 185 -4.86 -22.20 15.94
N THR A 186 -4.98 -22.68 14.71
CA THR A 186 -3.92 -22.55 13.70
C THR A 186 -3.99 -21.18 13.03
N ILE A 187 -2.96 -20.35 13.21
CA ILE A 187 -2.81 -19.09 12.48
C ILE A 187 -2.48 -19.40 11.02
N VAL A 188 -3.36 -18.98 10.11
CA VAL A 188 -3.20 -19.25 8.69
C VAL A 188 -2.60 -18.08 7.92
N ASP A 189 -2.93 -16.85 8.30
CA ASP A 189 -2.52 -15.62 7.61
C ASP A 189 -2.69 -14.39 8.53
N GLY A 190 -2.08 -13.25 8.17
CA GLY A 190 -2.18 -12.00 8.91
C GLY A 190 -2.03 -10.79 8.00
N TYR A 191 -2.83 -9.74 8.23
CA TYR A 191 -2.79 -8.50 7.46
C TYR A 191 -2.80 -7.27 8.37
N GLU A 192 -2.07 -6.23 7.97
CA GLU A 192 -2.07 -4.95 8.67
C GLU A 192 -2.32 -3.74 7.77
N TYR A 193 -2.91 -2.70 8.36
CA TYR A 193 -3.11 -1.39 7.74
C TYR A 193 -2.70 -0.28 8.70
N TRP A 194 -1.64 0.44 8.35
CA TRP A 194 -1.14 1.58 9.11
C TRP A 194 -1.88 2.88 8.74
N TYR A 195 -2.30 3.64 9.74
CA TYR A 195 -3.05 4.89 9.54
C TYR A 195 -2.62 6.01 10.47
N GLY A 196 -2.08 7.08 9.89
CA GLY A 196 -1.35 8.07 10.67
C GLY A 196 0.00 7.51 11.14
N ASP A 197 0.55 8.11 12.18
CA ASP A 197 1.99 8.00 12.46
C ASP A 197 2.33 6.86 13.45
N ASN A 198 1.32 6.30 14.13
CA ASN A 198 1.50 5.28 15.17
C ASN A 198 0.27 4.38 15.41
N LYS A 199 -0.58 4.16 14.39
CA LYS A 199 -1.79 3.33 14.55
C LYS A 199 -1.87 2.28 13.46
N VAL A 200 -2.28 1.09 13.86
CA VAL A 200 -2.43 -0.07 12.97
C VAL A 200 -3.79 -0.72 13.19
N HIS A 201 -4.40 -1.20 12.11
CA HIS A 201 -5.43 -2.24 12.15
C HIS A 201 -4.74 -3.53 11.79
N ARG A 202 -4.65 -4.50 12.70
CA ARG A 202 -4.07 -5.82 12.40
C ARG A 202 -5.14 -6.90 12.54
N TYR A 203 -5.32 -7.69 11.49
CA TYR A 203 -6.23 -8.83 11.46
C TYR A 203 -5.43 -10.12 11.32
N ILE A 204 -5.68 -11.08 12.20
CA ILE A 204 -5.00 -12.39 12.21
C ILE A 204 -6.07 -13.45 11.96
N PHE A 205 -5.85 -14.27 10.95
CA PHE A 205 -6.81 -15.26 10.44
C PHE A 205 -6.46 -16.63 11.02
N VAL A 206 -7.44 -17.27 11.63
CA VAL A 206 -7.24 -18.44 12.50
C VAL A 206 -8.28 -19.50 12.21
N ILE A 207 -7.85 -20.76 12.08
CA ILE A 207 -8.74 -21.91 11.92
C ILE A 207 -8.57 -22.82 13.14
N ASP A 208 -9.68 -23.14 13.82
CA ASP A 208 -9.64 -24.07 14.95
C ASP A 208 -9.57 -25.55 14.49
N SER A 209 -9.39 -26.47 15.45
CA SER A 209 -9.29 -27.91 15.17
C SER A 209 -10.49 -28.48 14.39
N THR A 210 -11.68 -27.87 14.50
CA THR A 210 -12.90 -28.27 13.79
C THR A 210 -12.97 -27.78 12.34
N GLY A 211 -12.04 -26.90 11.94
CA GLY A 211 -12.04 -26.25 10.63
C GLY A 211 -12.87 -24.96 10.58
N LYS A 212 -13.35 -24.44 11.72
CA LYS A 212 -14.11 -23.19 11.78
C LYS A 212 -13.17 -21.98 11.81
N GLY A 213 -13.53 -20.94 11.06
CA GLY A 213 -12.81 -19.67 11.05
C GLY A 213 -13.03 -18.80 12.29
N LYS A 214 -11.98 -18.07 12.67
CA LYS A 214 -11.99 -16.91 13.55
C LYS A 214 -11.13 -15.80 12.92
N VAL A 215 -11.52 -14.55 13.13
CA VAL A 215 -10.74 -13.38 12.71
C VAL A 215 -10.44 -12.56 13.95
N LEU A 216 -9.18 -12.56 14.35
CA LEU A 216 -8.68 -11.85 15.51
C LEU A 216 -8.24 -10.44 15.11
N TYR A 217 -8.31 -9.50 16.05
CA TYR A 217 -8.03 -8.09 15.82
C TYR A 217 -7.07 -7.54 16.89
N SER A 218 -6.04 -6.82 16.45
CA SER A 218 -5.14 -6.06 17.32
C SER A 218 -4.94 -4.62 16.83
N GLN A 219 -4.58 -3.76 17.76
CA GLN A 219 -4.13 -2.38 17.55
C GLN A 219 -2.70 -2.15 18.03
N ASP A 220 -2.03 -3.21 18.50
CA ASP A 220 -0.71 -3.15 19.08
C ASP A 220 0.30 -2.81 17.97
N ASN A 221 0.97 -1.67 18.13
CA ASN A 221 1.86 -1.05 17.12
C ASN A 221 3.35 -1.27 17.41
N SER A 222 3.65 -1.94 18.52
CA SER A 222 4.98 -2.17 19.09
C SER A 222 4.88 -3.19 20.21
N GLY A 223 5.99 -3.85 20.55
CA GLY A 223 6.08 -4.83 21.63
C GLY A 223 6.53 -6.21 21.15
N SER A 224 6.59 -7.17 22.08
CA SER A 224 7.04 -8.55 21.87
C SER A 224 5.90 -9.56 21.68
N LYS A 225 4.65 -9.11 21.61
CA LYS A 225 3.45 -9.95 21.47
C LYS A 225 2.31 -9.18 20.79
N TYR A 226 1.32 -9.91 20.27
CA TYR A 226 0.04 -9.34 19.84
C TYR A 226 -1.04 -9.59 20.90
N THR A 227 -1.65 -8.53 21.40
CA THR A 227 -2.83 -8.65 22.27
C THR A 227 -4.10 -8.50 21.42
N VAL A 228 -4.96 -9.52 21.41
CA VAL A 228 -6.10 -9.64 20.49
C VAL A 228 -7.46 -9.74 21.16
N THR A 229 -8.50 -9.37 20.42
CA THR A 229 -9.88 -9.86 20.61
C THR A 229 -10.35 -10.54 19.33
N GLU A 230 -11.42 -11.33 19.35
CA GLU A 230 -12.13 -11.61 18.10
C GLU A 230 -12.73 -10.30 17.56
N THR A 231 -12.80 -10.14 16.25
CA THR A 231 -13.37 -8.93 15.64
C THR A 231 -14.89 -8.91 15.74
N ASP A 232 -15.51 -7.72 15.81
CA ASP A 232 -16.96 -7.54 15.59
C ASP A 232 -17.31 -7.35 14.10
N ASN A 233 -16.34 -7.39 13.19
CA ASN A 233 -16.56 -7.19 11.77
C ASN A 233 -17.15 -8.43 11.10
N ILE A 234 -18.48 -8.47 10.98
CA ILE A 234 -19.24 -9.57 10.36
C ILE A 234 -18.79 -9.83 8.91
N ALA A 235 -18.43 -8.78 8.15
CA ALA A 235 -17.98 -8.95 6.76
C ALA A 235 -16.66 -9.72 6.67
N LEU A 236 -15.69 -9.44 7.55
CA LEU A 236 -14.44 -10.21 7.63
C LEU A 236 -14.68 -11.67 8.02
N LYS A 237 -15.53 -11.94 9.03
CA LYS A 237 -15.89 -13.31 9.43
C LYS A 237 -16.52 -14.08 8.27
N ASN A 238 -17.55 -13.50 7.65
CA ASN A 238 -18.29 -14.12 6.55
C ASN A 238 -17.44 -14.30 5.28
N GLY A 239 -16.52 -13.39 5.00
CA GLY A 239 -15.57 -13.52 3.88
C GLY A 239 -14.60 -14.67 4.11
N PHE A 240 -13.99 -14.72 5.29
CA PHE A 240 -13.06 -15.79 5.66
C PHE A 240 -13.73 -17.17 5.72
N ASP A 241 -14.91 -17.29 6.33
CA ASP A 241 -15.68 -18.54 6.34
C ASP A 241 -16.05 -19.04 4.93
N LYS A 242 -16.25 -18.12 3.97
CA LYS A 242 -16.44 -18.48 2.55
C LYS A 242 -15.16 -18.99 1.90
N ILE A 243 -14.01 -18.35 2.16
CA ILE A 243 -12.69 -18.77 1.66
C ILE A 243 -12.31 -20.15 2.20
N ILE A 244 -12.54 -20.42 3.49
CA ILE A 244 -12.32 -21.75 4.09
C ILE A 244 -13.13 -22.82 3.34
N LYS A 245 -14.35 -22.50 2.93
CA LYS A 245 -15.26 -23.35 2.13
C LYS A 245 -14.95 -23.36 0.62
N GLY A 246 -13.88 -22.70 0.17
CA GLY A 246 -13.41 -22.72 -1.21
C GLY A 246 -13.98 -21.65 -2.14
N ALA A 247 -14.63 -20.60 -1.61
CA ALA A 247 -15.03 -19.45 -2.41
C ALA A 247 -13.81 -18.62 -2.82
N LYS A 248 -13.77 -18.21 -4.10
CA LYS A 248 -12.84 -17.21 -4.65
C LYS A 248 -13.51 -15.83 -4.63
N PHE A 249 -12.71 -14.76 -4.59
CA PHE A 249 -13.16 -13.37 -4.48
C PHE A 249 -12.64 -12.50 -5.62
#